data_AF-A0A1V4HU66-F1
#
_entry.id   AF-A0A1V4HU66-F1
#
_cell.length_a   1.000
_cell.length_b   1.000
_cell.length_c   1.000
_cell.angle_alpha   90.00
_cell.angle_beta   90.00
_cell.angle_gamma   90.00
#
_symmetry.space_group_name_H-M   'P 1'
#
loop_
_entity.id
_entity.type
_entity.pdbx_description
1 polymer ?
#
loop_
_entity_poly.entity_id
_entity_poly.type
_entity_poly.pdbx_seq_one_letter_code
_entity_poly.pdbx_strand_id
1 'polypeptide(L)'
;MRLKLSLLFAFLISSSVFVGSVSADWANMFVVNDGKIFIISEEHLAPKQIGLRIGKVTKYSDREGTYSGNFSNRYAKGTGYYEIIGVEVNEAIAIKDDKGLYIKATYGGEYAGDRYTGIDFFPYVLAVLLVFISGYLIRKKIKL
;
A
#
# COMPACT_ATOMS: atom_id res chain seq x y z
N MET A 1 24.08 17.39 -34.20
CA MET A 1 23.52 16.03 -34.03
C MET A 1 23.88 15.35 -32.70
N ARG A 2 24.78 15.91 -31.86
CA ARG A 2 25.27 15.25 -30.62
C ARG A 2 24.39 15.44 -29.37
N LEU A 3 23.51 16.46 -29.36
CA LEU A 3 22.65 16.77 -28.21
C LEU A 3 21.40 15.87 -28.10
N LYS A 4 20.93 15.28 -29.21
CA LYS A 4 19.71 14.44 -29.24
C LYS A 4 19.95 13.02 -28.72
N LEU A 5 21.18 12.53 -28.73
CA LEU A 5 21.53 11.18 -28.29
C LEU A 5 21.68 11.07 -26.75
N SER A 6 22.07 12.17 -26.10
CA SER A 6 22.24 12.24 -24.64
C SER A 6 20.90 12.25 -23.87
N LEU A 7 19.85 12.88 -24.42
CA LEU A 7 18.51 12.88 -23.82
C LEU A 7 17.83 11.50 -23.87
N LEU A 8 18.09 10.70 -24.91
CA LEU A 8 17.57 9.34 -25.06
C LEU A 8 18.16 8.38 -24.01
N PHE A 9 19.43 8.56 -23.66
CA PHE A 9 20.09 7.77 -22.61
C PHE A 9 19.61 8.13 -21.19
N ALA A 10 19.36 9.42 -20.92
CA ALA A 10 18.80 9.84 -19.63
C ALA A 10 17.36 9.34 -19.40
N PHE A 11 16.55 9.25 -20.46
CA PHE A 11 15.20 8.71 -20.40
C PHE A 11 15.21 7.20 -20.08
N LEU A 12 16.08 6.42 -20.73
CA LEU A 12 16.18 4.97 -20.54
C LEU A 12 16.68 4.55 -19.15
N ILE A 13 17.50 5.36 -18.48
CA ILE A 13 17.99 5.07 -17.11
C ILE A 13 16.92 5.37 -16.05
N SER A 14 16.00 6.30 -16.30
CA SER A 14 14.95 6.65 -15.32
C SER A 14 13.86 5.57 -15.21
N SER A 15 13.64 4.79 -16.27
CA SER A 15 12.61 3.74 -16.31
C SER A 15 12.96 2.50 -15.49
N SER A 16 14.24 2.30 -15.16
CA SER A 16 14.73 1.08 -14.48
C SER A 16 14.63 1.12 -12.96
N VAL A 17 14.28 2.28 -12.36
CA VAL A 17 14.28 2.45 -10.89
C VAL A 17 12.90 2.23 -10.26
N PHE A 18 11.86 1.96 -11.06
CA PHE A 18 10.47 1.89 -10.56
C PHE A 18 9.84 0.49 -10.53
N VAL A 19 10.62 -0.59 -10.69
CA VAL A 19 10.08 -1.94 -10.54
C VAL A 19 10.36 -2.46 -9.13
N GLY A 20 9.55 -2.01 -8.18
CA GLY A 20 9.44 -2.68 -6.88
C GLY A 20 8.68 -4.00 -7.06
N SER A 21 9.37 -5.05 -7.51
CA SER A 21 8.82 -6.41 -7.54
C SER A 21 8.64 -6.91 -6.12
N VAL A 22 7.50 -6.63 -5.50
CA VAL A 22 7.09 -7.26 -4.25
C VAL A 22 6.09 -8.35 -4.61
N SER A 23 6.59 -9.59 -4.75
CA SER A 23 5.73 -10.78 -4.77
C SER A 23 5.23 -11.02 -3.35
N ALA A 24 3.92 -11.04 -3.17
CA ALA A 24 3.34 -11.47 -1.90
C ALA A 24 3.30 -13.00 -1.89
N ASP A 25 4.38 -13.65 -1.43
CA ASP A 25 4.37 -15.10 -1.18
C ASP A 25 3.53 -15.37 0.08
N TRP A 26 2.38 -16.04 -0.09
CA TRP A 26 1.40 -16.28 0.97
C TRP A 26 1.78 -17.46 1.86
N ALA A 27 3.00 -17.45 2.40
CA ALA A 27 3.45 -18.44 3.37
C ALA A 27 2.69 -18.38 4.71
N ASN A 28 1.98 -17.28 4.98
CA ASN A 28 1.28 -17.03 6.25
C ASN A 28 -0.19 -16.64 6.04
N MET A 29 -1.02 -16.89 7.06
CA MET A 29 -2.36 -16.29 7.14
C MET A 29 -2.25 -14.86 7.65
N PHE A 30 -2.87 -13.90 6.97
CA PHE A 30 -2.78 -12.49 7.32
C PHE A 30 -4.05 -11.69 7.04
N VAL A 31 -4.07 -10.49 7.60
CA VAL A 31 -4.99 -9.41 7.25
C VAL A 31 -4.19 -8.19 6.83
N VAL A 32 -4.80 -7.32 6.05
CA VAL A 32 -4.28 -6.01 5.70
C VAL A 32 -5.18 -4.96 6.33
N ASN A 33 -4.58 -4.04 7.06
CA ASN A 33 -5.25 -2.86 7.59
C ASN A 33 -4.44 -1.61 7.24
N ASP A 34 -5.06 -0.68 6.52
CA ASP A 34 -4.44 0.61 6.15
C ASP A 34 -3.03 0.44 5.56
N GLY A 35 -2.95 -0.35 4.48
CA GLY A 35 -1.70 -0.64 3.78
C GLY A 35 -0.71 -1.55 4.53
N LYS A 36 -1.00 -2.04 5.74
CA LYS A 36 -0.06 -2.87 6.53
C LYS A 36 -0.52 -4.32 6.65
N ILE A 37 0.41 -5.26 6.51
CA ILE A 37 0.21 -6.69 6.74
C ILE A 37 0.29 -6.97 8.24
N PHE A 38 -0.69 -7.72 8.75
CA PHE A 38 -0.68 -8.29 10.09
C PHE A 38 -0.82 -9.80 9.99
N ILE A 39 0.21 -10.52 10.44
CA ILE A 39 0.28 -11.98 10.43
C ILE A 39 -0.50 -12.52 11.63
N ILE A 40 -1.45 -13.42 11.36
CA ILE A 40 -2.34 -13.97 12.37
C ILE A 40 -1.57 -15.00 13.21
N SER A 41 -1.62 -14.87 14.54
CA SER A 41 -1.05 -15.83 15.46
C SER A 41 -2.11 -16.80 16.02
N GLU A 42 -1.69 -17.73 16.87
CA GLU A 42 -2.58 -18.62 17.63
C GLU A 42 -2.98 -18.01 18.99
N GLU A 43 -2.51 -16.79 19.31
CA GLU A 43 -2.74 -16.13 20.60
C GLU A 43 -4.16 -15.54 20.66
N HIS A 44 -4.97 -16.06 21.59
CA HIS A 44 -6.27 -15.51 21.92
C HIS A 44 -6.16 -14.38 22.95
N LEU A 45 -6.95 -13.34 22.76
CA LEU A 45 -7.00 -12.17 23.62
C LEU A 45 -8.30 -12.14 24.43
N ALA A 46 -8.21 -11.81 25.70
CA ALA A 46 -9.37 -11.63 26.55
C ALA A 46 -10.12 -10.34 26.19
N PRO A 47 -11.46 -10.27 26.35
CA PRO A 47 -12.23 -9.06 26.03
C PRO A 47 -11.74 -7.78 26.72
N LYS A 48 -11.18 -7.90 27.92
CA LYS A 48 -10.59 -6.77 28.69
C LYS A 48 -9.33 -6.17 28.06
N GLN A 49 -8.74 -6.83 27.07
CA GLN A 49 -7.55 -6.36 26.35
C GLN A 49 -7.92 -5.63 25.05
N ILE A 50 -9.20 -5.59 24.68
CA ILE A 50 -9.66 -5.09 23.39
C ILE A 50 -10.07 -3.63 23.52
N GLY A 51 -9.50 -2.80 22.65
CA GLY A 51 -9.79 -1.37 22.55
C GLY A 51 -10.83 -1.05 21.47
N LEU A 52 -10.67 0.11 20.84
CA LEU A 52 -11.61 0.60 19.83
C LEU A 52 -11.54 -0.23 18.55
N ARG A 53 -12.64 -0.23 17.80
CA ARG A 53 -12.66 -0.79 16.43
C ARG A 53 -11.94 0.17 15.49
N ILE A 54 -10.91 -0.32 14.82
CA ILE A 54 -10.06 0.47 13.90
C ILE A 54 -10.26 0.11 12.44
N GLY A 55 -10.96 -0.98 12.14
CA GLY A 55 -11.18 -1.39 10.77
C GLY A 55 -12.05 -2.62 10.61
N LYS A 56 -12.08 -3.10 9.37
CA LYS A 56 -12.70 -4.37 8.99
C LYS A 56 -12.13 -4.89 7.67
N VAL A 57 -12.26 -6.18 7.44
CA VAL A 57 -12.04 -6.79 6.12
C VAL A 57 -13.03 -6.18 5.12
N THR A 58 -12.52 -5.61 4.04
CA THR A 58 -13.31 -5.12 2.90
C THR A 58 -13.32 -6.11 1.73
N LYS A 59 -12.25 -6.92 1.61
CA LYS A 59 -12.11 -7.97 0.60
C LYS A 59 -11.48 -9.24 1.17
N TYR A 60 -12.09 -10.37 0.84
CA TYR A 60 -11.55 -11.71 1.10
C TYR A 60 -11.10 -12.35 -0.22
N SER A 61 -9.97 -13.05 -0.20
CA SER A 61 -9.53 -13.92 -1.29
C SER A 61 -8.46 -14.89 -0.78
N ASP A 62 -8.60 -16.17 -1.08
CA ASP A 62 -7.61 -17.22 -0.83
C ASP A 62 -6.72 -17.48 -2.06
N ARG A 63 -6.86 -16.67 -3.12
CA ARG A 63 -6.04 -16.72 -4.33
C ARG A 63 -4.92 -15.70 -4.28
N GLU A 64 -3.69 -16.17 -4.44
CA GLU A 64 -2.50 -15.33 -4.44
C GLU A 64 -2.64 -14.15 -5.40
N GLY A 65 -2.24 -12.97 -4.92
CA GLY A 65 -2.35 -11.74 -5.67
C GLY A 65 -2.40 -10.51 -4.79
N THR A 66 -2.68 -9.39 -5.46
CA THR A 66 -2.66 -8.06 -4.87
C THR A 66 -4.07 -7.47 -4.90
N TYR A 67 -4.53 -6.98 -3.77
CA TYR A 67 -5.89 -6.51 -3.57
C TYR A 67 -5.89 -5.10 -2.97
N SER A 68 -6.91 -4.29 -3.26
CA SER A 68 -7.02 -2.95 -2.68
C SER A 68 -7.77 -2.96 -1.35
N GLY A 69 -7.51 -1.94 -0.53
CA GLY A 69 -8.13 -1.73 0.77
C GLY A 69 -7.80 -2.81 1.80
N ASN A 70 -8.59 -2.86 2.87
CA ASN A 70 -8.41 -3.85 3.92
C ASN A 70 -8.75 -5.25 3.43
N PHE A 71 -7.76 -6.12 3.40
CA PHE A 71 -7.80 -7.42 2.76
C PHE A 71 -7.59 -8.56 3.77
N SER A 72 -8.09 -9.76 3.50
CA SER A 72 -7.68 -10.96 4.23
C SER A 72 -7.67 -12.19 3.34
N ASN A 73 -6.69 -13.05 3.56
CA ASN A 73 -6.64 -14.39 2.98
C ASN A 73 -7.27 -15.48 3.84
N ARG A 74 -7.79 -15.12 5.03
CA ARG A 74 -8.42 -16.05 5.98
C ARG A 74 -9.84 -15.67 6.36
N TYR A 75 -10.08 -14.39 6.63
CA TYR A 75 -11.34 -13.92 7.22
C TYR A 75 -12.27 -13.30 6.19
N ALA A 76 -13.58 -13.54 6.39
CA ALA A 76 -14.62 -13.03 5.51
C ALA A 76 -14.76 -11.49 5.58
N LYS A 77 -15.35 -10.93 4.54
CA LYS A 77 -15.71 -9.50 4.50
C LYS A 77 -16.56 -9.11 5.71
N GLY A 78 -16.21 -8.02 6.37
CA GLY A 78 -16.91 -7.50 7.55
C GLY A 78 -16.27 -7.86 8.89
N THR A 79 -15.40 -8.88 8.94
CA THR A 79 -14.59 -9.21 10.12
C THR A 79 -13.88 -7.97 10.65
N GLY A 80 -14.04 -7.67 11.93
CA GLY A 80 -13.57 -6.44 12.54
C GLY A 80 -12.13 -6.50 13.03
N TYR A 81 -11.44 -5.37 12.92
CA TYR A 81 -10.12 -5.14 13.51
C TYR A 81 -10.25 -4.17 14.68
N TYR A 82 -9.51 -4.43 15.75
CA TYR A 82 -9.58 -3.71 17.00
C TYR A 82 -8.18 -3.43 17.54
N GLU A 83 -8.05 -2.35 18.30
CA GLU A 83 -6.88 -2.09 19.12
C GLU A 83 -6.70 -3.18 20.18
N ILE A 84 -5.45 -3.35 20.59
CA ILE A 84 -5.09 -4.06 21.81
C ILE A 84 -4.66 -2.99 22.81
N ILE A 85 -5.31 -2.95 23.98
CA ILE A 85 -5.04 -1.93 25.00
C ILE A 85 -3.58 -1.99 25.42
N GLY A 86 -2.88 -0.86 25.31
CA GLY A 86 -1.47 -0.73 25.67
C GLY A 86 -0.48 -1.24 24.60
N VAL A 87 -0.95 -1.55 23.39
CA VAL A 87 -0.12 -1.93 22.24
C VAL A 87 -0.40 -0.97 21.08
N GLU A 88 0.66 -0.50 20.44
CA GLU A 88 0.55 0.36 19.26
C GLU A 88 -0.08 -0.41 18.09
N VAL A 89 -1.00 0.23 17.35
CA VAL A 89 -1.69 -0.40 16.22
C VAL A 89 -0.72 -0.88 15.14
N ASN A 90 0.43 -0.22 15.00
CA ASN A 90 1.48 -0.61 14.05
C ASN A 90 2.34 -1.79 14.52
N GLU A 91 2.15 -2.29 15.74
CA GLU A 91 2.84 -3.47 16.27
C GLU A 91 1.93 -4.70 16.25
N ALA A 92 0.68 -4.56 16.71
CA ALA A 92 -0.30 -5.63 16.68
C ALA A 92 -1.75 -5.12 16.75
N ILE A 93 -2.66 -5.92 16.22
CA ILE A 93 -4.10 -5.68 16.25
C ILE A 93 -4.84 -6.94 16.70
N ALA A 94 -6.07 -6.77 17.18
CA ALA A 94 -6.99 -7.86 17.46
C ALA A 94 -7.97 -8.04 16.30
N ILE A 95 -8.22 -9.29 15.91
CA ILE A 95 -9.21 -9.67 14.90
C ILE A 95 -10.33 -10.43 15.59
N LYS A 96 -11.57 -10.01 15.36
CA LYS A 96 -12.74 -10.72 15.89
C LYS A 96 -13.20 -11.80 14.91
N ASP A 97 -13.07 -13.06 15.29
CA ASP A 97 -13.53 -14.18 14.46
C ASP A 97 -15.08 -14.31 14.45
N ASP A 98 -15.57 -15.27 13.67
CA ASP A 98 -16.99 -15.58 13.52
C ASP A 98 -17.65 -16.11 14.81
N LYS A 99 -16.85 -16.71 15.70
CA LYS A 99 -17.27 -17.18 17.03
C LYS A 99 -17.26 -16.07 18.09
N GLY A 100 -16.80 -14.88 17.72
CA GLY A 100 -16.72 -13.72 18.60
C GLY A 100 -15.49 -13.71 19.51
N LEU A 101 -14.52 -14.60 19.27
CA LEU A 101 -13.22 -14.59 19.94
C LEU A 101 -12.29 -13.56 19.29
N TYR A 102 -11.35 -13.05 20.07
CA TYR A 102 -10.32 -12.13 19.60
C TYR A 102 -9.01 -12.87 19.44
N ILE A 103 -8.41 -12.76 18.26
CA ILE A 103 -7.13 -13.37 17.92
C ILE A 103 -6.14 -12.25 17.61
N LYS A 104 -4.93 -12.34 18.13
CA LYS A 104 -3.87 -11.37 17.86
C LYS A 104 -3.31 -11.55 16.45
N ALA A 105 -2.99 -10.44 15.81
CA ALA A 105 -2.19 -10.42 14.61
C ALA A 105 -1.06 -9.39 14.75
N THR A 106 0.16 -9.79 14.45
CA THR A 106 1.37 -8.97 14.62
C THR A 106 1.81 -8.38 13.30
N TYR A 107 2.37 -7.18 13.33
CA TYR A 107 2.85 -6.49 12.15
C TYR A 107 3.87 -7.32 11.39
N GLY A 108 3.65 -7.46 10.07
CA GLY A 108 4.47 -8.25 9.15
C GLY A 108 5.09 -7.43 8.01
N GLY A 109 4.83 -6.13 7.94
CA GLY A 109 5.37 -5.24 6.90
C GLY A 109 4.31 -4.48 6.10
N GLU A 110 4.78 -3.69 5.13
CA GLU A 110 3.91 -2.93 4.23
C GLU A 110 3.31 -3.81 3.12
N TYR A 111 2.03 -3.63 2.85
CA TYR A 111 1.29 -4.32 1.81
C TYR A 111 1.39 -3.57 0.47
N ALA A 112 1.77 -4.29 -0.59
CA ALA A 112 1.96 -3.70 -1.90
C ALA A 112 0.66 -3.23 -2.58
N GLY A 113 -0.50 -3.76 -2.17
CA GLY A 113 -1.76 -3.60 -2.90
C GLY A 113 -2.52 -2.29 -2.72
N ASP A 114 -2.15 -1.51 -1.71
CA ASP A 114 -2.78 -0.20 -1.45
C ASP A 114 -1.87 0.97 -1.83
N ARG A 115 -0.83 0.72 -2.63
CA ARG A 115 0.09 1.75 -3.11
C ARG A 115 -0.56 2.63 -4.18
N TYR A 116 -1.52 3.45 -3.78
CA TYR A 116 -1.59 4.81 -4.30
C TYR A 116 -0.57 5.65 -3.54
N THR A 117 0.70 5.51 -3.91
CA THR A 117 1.73 6.42 -3.39
C THR A 117 1.64 7.73 -4.15
N GLY A 118 1.91 8.87 -3.51
CA GLY A 118 1.93 10.19 -4.19
C GLY A 118 2.81 10.28 -5.45
N ILE A 119 3.66 9.26 -5.66
CA ILE A 119 4.42 8.99 -6.88
C ILE A 119 3.51 8.87 -8.12
N ASP A 120 2.27 8.40 -7.97
CA ASP A 120 1.31 8.30 -9.08
C ASP A 120 0.95 9.67 -9.68
N PHE A 121 1.11 10.76 -8.92
CA PHE A 121 0.91 12.13 -9.42
C PHE A 121 2.14 12.72 -10.12
N PHE A 122 3.33 12.16 -9.89
CA PHE A 122 4.58 12.64 -10.43
C PHE A 122 4.60 12.79 -11.97
N PRO A 123 4.07 11.84 -12.78
CA PRO A 123 4.02 12.03 -14.23
C PRO A 123 3.13 13.22 -14.66
N TYR A 124 2.05 13.49 -13.92
CA TYR A 124 1.17 14.62 -14.19
C TYR A 124 1.85 15.96 -13.84
N VAL A 125 2.57 16.02 -12.73
CA VAL A 125 3.37 17.20 -12.35
C VAL A 125 4.44 17.49 -13.40
N LEU A 126 5.14 16.46 -13.89
CA LEU A 126 6.16 16.60 -14.94
C LEU A 126 5.54 17.07 -16.27
N ALA A 127 4.39 16.50 -16.66
CA ALA A 127 3.69 16.90 -17.89
C ALA A 127 3.28 18.38 -17.86
N VAL A 128 2.75 18.86 -16.72
CA VAL A 128 2.38 20.27 -16.53
C VAL A 128 3.61 21.18 -16.64
N LEU A 129 4.72 20.82 -15.99
CA LEU A 129 5.97 21.59 -16.09
C LEU A 129 6.49 21.66 -17.53
N LEU A 130 6.42 20.58 -18.30
CA LEU A 130 6.83 20.57 -19.72
C LEU A 130 5.96 21.47 -20.60
N VAL A 131 4.65 21.54 -20.35
CA VAL A 131 3.74 22.48 -21.04
C VAL A 131 4.12 23.93 -20.72
N PHE A 132 4.41 24.25 -19.46
CA PHE A 132 4.82 25.60 -19.08
C PHE A 132 6.17 26.00 -19.69
N ILE A 133 7.16 25.11 -19.66
CA ILE A 133 8.49 25.35 -20.25
C ILE A 133 8.39 25.53 -21.76
N SER A 134 7.65 24.67 -22.47
CA SER A 134 7.47 24.78 -23.92
C SER A 134 6.76 26.08 -24.31
N GLY A 135 5.70 26.48 -23.60
CA GLY A 135 5.02 27.76 -23.80
C GLY A 135 5.94 28.96 -23.57
N TYR A 136 6.79 28.93 -22.55
CA TYR A 136 7.78 29.97 -22.29
C TYR A 136 8.82 30.09 -23.42
N LEU A 137 9.36 28.96 -23.88
CA LEU A 137 10.35 28.93 -24.96
C LEU A 137 9.77 29.44 -26.29
N ILE A 138 8.52 29.08 -26.62
CA ILE A 138 7.82 29.57 -27.82
C ILE A 138 7.64 31.09 -27.75
N ARG A 139 7.18 31.62 -26.61
CA ARG A 139 7.02 33.08 -26.40
C ARG A 139 8.35 33.83 -26.53
N LYS A 140 9.44 33.26 -26.00
CA LYS A 140 10.78 33.85 -26.14
C LYS A 140 11.24 33.88 -27.60
N LYS A 141 10.95 32.83 -28.38
CA LYS A 141 11.34 32.73 -29.80
C LYS A 141 10.56 33.67 -30.72
N ILE A 142 9.32 34.02 -30.38
CA ILE A 142 8.48 34.96 -31.15
C ILE A 142 8.89 36.42 -30.88
N LYS A 143 9.56 36.70 -29.77
CA LYS A 143 10.07 38.04 -29.41
C LYS A 143 11.50 38.32 -29.91
N LEU A 144 12.10 37.40 -30.68
CA LEU A 144 13.41 37.50 -31.32
C LEU A 144 13.22 37.56 -32.84
#